data_AF-A0A8T5F743-F1
#
_entry.id   AF-A0A8T5F743-F1
#
_cell.length_a   1.000
_cell.length_b   1.000
_cell.length_c   1.000
_cell.angle_alpha   90.00
_cell.angle_beta   90.00
_cell.angle_gamma   90.00
#
_symmetry.space_group_name_H-M   'P 1'
#
loop_
_entity.id
_entity.type
_entity.pdbx_description
1 polymer ?
#
loop_
_entity_poly.entity_id
_entity_poly.type
_entity_poly.pdbx_seq_one_letter_code
_entity_poly.pdbx_strand_id
1 'polypeptide(L)'
;MSVSKFIVTTKSKKKVSPKIRLYLINKDKHYFLNDGVLKNGFNSKLTLSKNRDSVLSAFSKMAFLFDEIIRLRIVQHSNDTDSAELLYLLNLVPINRKIRTFLDWKVFDPEFTRKMSRLFEVRNDAVHCISLNEIMYNPKNKISLSTVSGFKTFSSNFQKAWKTLLKIYVAEQTKLDFKKLVEIL
;
A
#
# COMPACT_ATOMS: atom_id res chain seq x y z
N MET A 1 -3.76 16.00 -17.16
CA MET A 1 -3.22 14.91 -18.01
C MET A 1 -3.49 13.60 -17.29
N SER A 2 -3.75 12.48 -17.98
CA SER A 2 -4.00 11.20 -17.30
C SER A 2 -2.71 10.49 -16.90
N VAL A 3 -2.79 9.63 -15.88
CA VAL A 3 -1.69 8.76 -15.43
C VAL A 3 -1.13 7.91 -16.57
N SER A 4 -2.01 7.39 -17.45
CA SER A 4 -1.60 6.66 -18.65
C SER A 4 -0.67 7.48 -19.54
N LYS A 5 -1.03 8.74 -19.82
CA LYS A 5 -0.20 9.63 -20.64
C LYS A 5 1.13 9.92 -19.94
N PHE A 6 1.11 10.21 -18.63
CA PHE A 6 2.33 10.41 -17.85
C PHE A 6 3.30 9.22 -17.95
N ILE A 7 2.79 7.99 -17.80
CA ILE A 7 3.61 6.76 -17.90
C ILE A 7 4.22 6.61 -19.30
N VAL A 8 3.45 6.83 -20.36
CA VAL A 8 3.97 6.75 -21.74
C VAL A 8 5.05 7.81 -21.97
N THR A 9 4.80 9.06 -21.55
CA THR A 9 5.79 10.14 -21.65
C THR A 9 7.07 9.79 -20.88
N THR A 10 6.95 9.30 -19.64
CA THR A 10 8.10 8.90 -18.82
C THR A 10 8.92 7.80 -19.50
N LYS A 11 8.27 6.79 -20.11
CA LYS A 11 8.97 5.72 -20.85
C LYS A 11 9.68 6.19 -22.11
N SER A 12 9.18 7.25 -22.75
CA SER A 12 9.79 7.81 -23.96
C SER A 12 11.01 8.70 -23.69
N LYS A 13 11.16 9.21 -22.46
CA LYS A 13 12.32 10.04 -22.11
C LYS A 13 13.54 9.18 -21.81
N LYS A 14 14.70 9.57 -22.35
CA LYS A 14 16.00 8.93 -22.08
C LYS A 14 16.50 9.19 -20.65
N LYS A 15 16.16 10.33 -20.07
CA LYS A 15 16.54 10.75 -18.72
C LYS A 15 15.32 11.34 -18.04
N VAL A 16 15.00 10.81 -16.86
CA VAL A 16 13.95 11.32 -15.99
C VAL A 16 14.61 11.90 -14.75
N SER A 17 14.11 13.03 -14.26
CA SER A 17 14.62 13.65 -13.04
C SER A 17 14.65 12.67 -11.85
N PRO A 18 15.79 12.52 -11.16
CA PRO A 18 15.87 11.67 -9.95
C PRO A 18 15.11 12.27 -8.76
N LYS A 19 14.69 13.53 -8.87
CA LYS A 19 13.88 14.24 -7.86
C LYS A 19 12.43 13.77 -7.81
N ILE A 20 12.02 12.90 -8.72
CA ILE A 20 10.65 12.38 -8.76
C ILE A 20 10.66 10.95 -8.23
N ARG A 21 9.90 10.72 -7.16
CA ARG A 21 9.58 9.40 -6.65
C ARG A 21 8.08 9.22 -6.51
N LEU A 22 7.52 8.29 -7.30
CA LEU A 22 6.08 8.04 -7.35
C LEU A 22 5.78 6.57 -7.59
N TYR A 23 4.86 6.03 -6.78
CA TYR A 23 4.16 4.81 -7.12
C TYR A 23 2.92 5.13 -7.97
N LEU A 24 2.76 4.44 -9.09
CA LEU A 24 1.72 4.74 -10.07
C LEU A 24 0.85 3.51 -10.34
N ILE A 25 -0.45 3.65 -10.14
CA ILE A 25 -1.45 2.66 -10.52
C ILE A 25 -2.18 3.14 -11.77
N ASN A 26 -2.13 2.34 -12.82
CA ASN A 26 -2.90 2.53 -14.05
C ASN A 26 -3.67 1.26 -14.40
N LYS A 27 -4.97 1.27 -14.12
CA LYS A 27 -5.83 0.08 -14.17
C LYS A 27 -5.23 -1.01 -13.28
N ASP A 28 -4.93 -2.19 -13.85
CA ASP A 28 -4.35 -3.32 -13.13
C ASP A 28 -2.82 -3.36 -13.15
N LYS A 29 -2.16 -2.40 -13.80
CA LYS A 29 -0.69 -2.32 -13.91
C LYS A 29 -0.15 -1.27 -12.96
N HIS A 30 0.86 -1.66 -12.19
CA HIS A 30 1.52 -0.78 -11.25
C HIS A 30 2.94 -0.49 -11.71
N TYR A 31 3.43 0.70 -11.40
CA TYR A 31 4.77 1.17 -11.74
C TYR A 31 5.37 1.91 -10.55
N PHE A 32 6.69 1.93 -10.48
CA PHE A 32 7.41 2.69 -9.48
C PHE A 32 8.49 3.51 -10.17
N LEU A 33 8.32 4.83 -10.17
CA LEU A 33 9.33 5.78 -10.62
C LEU A 33 10.17 6.16 -9.41
N ASN A 34 11.45 5.86 -9.45
CA ASN A 34 12.40 6.23 -8.40
C ASN A 34 13.78 6.42 -9.03
N ASP A 35 14.52 7.45 -8.57
CA ASP A 35 15.87 7.76 -9.04
C ASP A 35 15.99 7.81 -10.57
N GLY A 36 14.97 8.38 -11.23
CA GLY A 36 14.92 8.53 -12.69
C GLY A 36 14.62 7.23 -13.46
N VAL A 37 14.32 6.13 -12.77
CA VAL A 37 14.01 4.83 -13.40
C VAL A 37 12.56 4.43 -13.12
N LEU A 38 11.80 4.17 -14.19
CA LEU A 38 10.46 3.61 -14.09
C LEU A 38 10.51 2.08 -14.14
N LYS A 39 10.23 1.44 -13.02
CA LYS A 39 10.18 -0.03 -12.88
C LYS A 39 8.73 -0.51 -12.79
N ASN A 40 8.51 -1.80 -13.03
CA ASN A 40 7.23 -2.43 -12.71
C ASN A 40 7.05 -2.50 -11.20
N GLY A 41 5.84 -2.18 -10.72
CA GLY A 41 5.44 -2.38 -9.32
C GLY A 41 4.98 -3.81 -9.06
N PHE A 42 4.51 -4.08 -7.84
CA PHE A 42 3.86 -5.36 -7.51
C PHE A 42 2.53 -5.55 -8.26
N ASN A 43 2.11 -6.81 -8.36
CA ASN A 43 0.84 -7.17 -8.99
C ASN A 43 -0.37 -6.57 -8.27
N SER A 44 -1.34 -6.09 -9.03
CA SER A 44 -2.63 -5.57 -8.53
C SER A 44 -3.48 -6.63 -7.82
N LYS A 45 -3.27 -7.91 -8.15
CA LYS A 45 -3.89 -9.04 -7.46
C LYS A 45 -2.86 -9.70 -6.54
N LEU A 46 -3.18 -9.75 -5.24
CA LEU A 46 -2.39 -10.48 -4.25
C LEU A 46 -3.00 -11.86 -4.03
N THR A 47 -2.19 -12.90 -4.20
CA THR A 47 -2.50 -14.27 -3.80
C THR A 47 -1.98 -14.51 -2.39
N LEU A 48 -2.81 -15.17 -1.56
CA LEU A 48 -2.42 -15.60 -0.23
C LEU A 48 -2.47 -17.11 -0.18
N SER A 49 -1.33 -17.71 0.12
CA SER A 49 -1.20 -19.11 0.47
C SER A 49 -1.26 -19.25 1.99
N LYS A 50 -1.73 -20.41 2.47
CA LYS A 50 -1.85 -20.69 3.91
C LYS A 50 -0.48 -21.02 4.53
N ASN A 51 0.41 -20.04 4.52
CA ASN A 51 1.69 -20.06 5.21
C ASN A 51 2.06 -18.65 5.66
N ARG A 52 2.90 -18.58 6.71
CA ARG A 52 3.31 -17.34 7.37
C ARG A 52 3.90 -16.32 6.40
N ASP A 53 4.86 -16.76 5.58
CA ASP A 53 5.62 -15.84 4.73
C ASP A 53 4.77 -15.24 3.60
N SER A 54 3.83 -16.01 3.05
CA SER A 54 2.87 -15.51 2.08
C SER A 54 1.96 -14.44 2.68
N VAL A 55 1.48 -14.65 3.91
CA VAL A 55 0.66 -13.68 4.63
C VAL A 55 1.47 -12.41 4.93
N LEU A 56 2.67 -12.54 5.49
CA LEU A 56 3.55 -11.39 5.79
C LEU A 56 3.96 -10.62 4.54
N SER A 57 4.26 -11.32 3.45
CA SER A 57 4.57 -10.72 2.15
C SER A 57 3.36 -9.97 1.55
N ALA A 58 2.14 -10.42 1.79
CA ALA A 58 0.95 -9.68 1.39
C ALA A 58 0.77 -8.41 2.23
N PHE A 59 0.98 -8.50 3.55
CA PHE A 59 0.92 -7.34 4.44
C PHE A 59 2.01 -6.30 4.16
N SER A 60 3.22 -6.71 3.75
CA SER A 60 4.27 -5.75 3.39
C SER A 60 3.88 -4.86 2.21
N LYS A 61 3.12 -5.39 1.25
CA LYS A 61 2.58 -4.62 0.12
C LYS A 61 1.48 -3.64 0.54
N MET A 62 0.64 -4.02 1.52
CA MET A 62 -0.31 -3.08 2.14
C MET A 62 0.41 -1.96 2.91
N ALA A 63 1.40 -2.31 3.73
CA ALA A 63 2.19 -1.35 4.48
C ALA A 63 2.94 -0.38 3.55
N PHE A 64 3.50 -0.88 2.45
CA PHE A 64 4.08 -0.04 1.41
C PHE A 64 3.06 0.99 0.88
N LEU A 65 1.82 0.59 0.55
CA LEU A 65 0.82 1.56 0.11
C LEU A 65 0.43 2.56 1.19
N PHE A 66 0.47 2.19 2.47
CA PHE A 66 0.24 3.16 3.55
C PHE A 66 1.30 4.26 3.50
N ASP A 67 2.57 3.87 3.38
CA ASP A 67 3.67 4.83 3.32
C ASP A 67 3.58 5.69 2.07
N GLU A 68 3.22 5.11 0.93
CA GLU A 68 3.02 5.89 -0.30
C GLU A 68 1.83 6.85 -0.20
N ILE A 69 0.72 6.50 0.45
CA ILE A 69 -0.40 7.44 0.68
C ILE A 69 0.05 8.61 1.55
N ILE A 70 0.79 8.33 2.63
CA ILE A 70 1.28 9.38 3.53
C ILE A 70 2.25 10.30 2.77
N ARG A 71 3.18 9.71 2.03
CA ARG A 71 4.11 10.46 1.17
C ARG A 71 3.38 11.34 0.16
N LEU A 72 2.38 10.81 -0.55
CA LEU A 72 1.60 11.58 -1.52
C LEU A 72 0.96 12.82 -0.88
N ARG A 73 0.55 12.73 0.39
CA ARG A 73 -0.05 13.86 1.10
C ARG A 73 0.96 14.90 1.59
N ILE A 74 2.13 14.46 2.04
CA ILE A 74 3.12 15.36 2.67
C ILE A 74 4.09 15.93 1.62
N VAL A 75 4.78 15.07 0.87
CA VAL A 75 5.85 15.45 -0.07
C VAL A 75 5.47 15.27 -1.54
N GLN A 76 4.25 14.77 -1.79
CA GLN A 76 3.72 14.50 -3.13
C GLN A 76 4.66 13.59 -3.95
N HIS A 77 5.41 14.18 -4.87
CA HIS A 77 6.30 13.51 -5.81
C HIS A 77 7.78 13.73 -5.51
N SER A 78 8.12 14.62 -4.58
CA SER A 78 9.52 14.97 -4.32
C SER A 78 10.29 13.78 -3.74
N ASN A 79 11.52 13.64 -4.22
CA ASN A 79 12.53 12.70 -3.76
C ASN A 79 13.77 13.42 -3.18
N ASP A 80 13.61 14.66 -2.71
CA ASP A 80 14.68 15.42 -2.05
C ASP A 80 14.89 14.93 -0.59
N THR A 81 15.78 15.57 0.17
CA THR A 81 16.21 15.14 1.52
C THR A 81 15.04 14.87 2.47
N ASP A 82 14.02 15.75 2.48
CA ASP A 82 12.81 15.60 3.31
C ASP A 82 12.06 14.29 3.03
N SER A 83 12.16 13.75 1.82
CA SER A 83 11.53 12.47 1.44
C SER A 83 12.24 11.27 2.07
N ALA A 84 13.57 11.32 2.22
CA ALA A 84 14.34 10.26 2.87
C ALA A 84 14.09 10.24 4.38
N GLU A 85 14.10 11.43 5.02
CA GLU A 85 13.77 11.57 6.44
C GLU A 85 12.34 11.14 6.74
N LEU A 86 11.37 11.55 5.90
CA LEU A 86 9.99 11.09 6.05
C LEU A 86 9.88 9.57 5.94
N LEU A 87 10.54 8.93 4.97
CA LEU A 87 10.54 7.47 4.86
C LEU A 87 11.11 6.79 6.11
N TYR A 88 12.21 7.32 6.65
CA TYR A 88 12.80 6.83 7.89
C TYR A 88 11.79 6.91 9.04
N LEU A 89 11.17 8.07 9.24
CA LEU A 89 10.13 8.26 10.26
C LEU A 89 8.95 7.31 10.06
N LEU A 90 8.46 7.16 8.83
CA LEU A 90 7.37 6.24 8.52
C LEU A 90 7.71 4.80 8.86
N ASN A 91 8.96 4.36 8.66
CA ASN A 91 9.38 3.00 9.05
C ASN A 91 9.35 2.78 10.57
N LEU A 92 9.52 3.82 11.38
CA LEU A 92 9.44 3.74 12.84
C LEU A 92 8.01 3.81 13.38
N VAL A 93 7.09 4.42 12.63
CA VAL A 93 5.70 4.57 13.07
C VAL A 93 4.96 3.22 13.00
N PRO A 94 4.38 2.73 14.12
CA PRO A 94 3.59 1.51 14.12
C PRO A 94 2.40 1.60 13.16
N ILE A 95 2.07 0.50 12.48
CA ILE A 95 0.99 0.51 11.48
C ILE A 95 -0.36 0.96 12.09
N ASN A 96 -0.66 0.58 13.32
CA ASN A 96 -1.90 1.00 13.99
C ASN A 96 -2.00 2.53 14.11
N ARG A 97 -0.86 3.23 14.28
CA ARG A 97 -0.82 4.69 14.28
C ARG A 97 -1.08 5.24 12.87
N LYS A 98 -0.49 4.65 11.82
CA LYS A 98 -0.79 5.02 10.43
C LYS A 98 -2.27 4.85 10.08
N ILE A 99 -2.89 3.73 10.49
CA ILE A 99 -4.33 3.48 10.32
C ILE A 99 -5.16 4.57 11.00
N ARG A 100 -4.81 4.96 12.22
CA ARG A 100 -5.49 6.04 12.93
C ARG A 100 -5.34 7.39 12.21
N THR A 101 -4.13 7.71 11.76
CA THR A 101 -3.86 8.91 10.97
C THR A 101 -4.74 8.96 9.71
N PHE A 102 -4.94 7.84 9.00
CA PHE A 102 -5.83 7.82 7.83
C PHE A 102 -7.29 8.10 8.16
N LEU A 103 -7.77 7.66 9.33
CA LEU A 103 -9.11 8.02 9.81
C LEU A 103 -9.20 9.53 10.09
N ASP A 104 -8.24 10.08 10.83
CA ASP A 104 -8.22 11.50 11.19
C ASP A 104 -8.15 12.39 9.94
N TRP A 105 -7.41 11.94 8.93
CA TRP A 105 -7.26 12.59 7.62
C TRP A 105 -8.43 12.35 6.66
N LYS A 106 -9.45 11.60 7.08
CA LYS A 106 -10.60 11.20 6.26
C LYS A 106 -10.21 10.48 4.96
N VAL A 107 -9.06 9.80 4.96
CA VAL A 107 -8.62 8.89 3.89
C VAL A 107 -9.36 7.56 4.03
N PHE A 108 -9.47 7.06 5.26
CA PHE A 108 -10.24 5.87 5.59
C PHE A 108 -11.55 6.27 6.25
N ASP A 109 -12.64 5.64 5.83
CA ASP A 109 -13.88 5.69 6.58
C ASP A 109 -13.78 4.87 7.87
N PRO A 110 -14.67 5.09 8.87
CA PRO A 110 -14.63 4.36 10.13
C PRO A 110 -14.74 2.84 9.99
N GLU A 111 -15.53 2.35 9.03
CA GLU A 111 -15.74 0.91 8.83
C GLU A 111 -14.48 0.24 8.26
N PHE A 112 -13.87 0.87 7.27
CA PHE A 112 -12.63 0.44 6.66
C PHE A 112 -11.47 0.49 7.65
N THR A 113 -11.39 1.55 8.47
CA THR A 113 -10.41 1.67 9.56
C THR A 113 -10.48 0.48 10.51
N ARG A 114 -11.69 0.09 10.92
CA ARG A 114 -11.91 -1.09 11.79
C ARG A 114 -11.49 -2.39 11.11
N LYS A 115 -11.80 -2.56 9.81
CA LYS A 115 -11.39 -3.73 9.02
C LYS A 115 -9.85 -3.82 8.94
N MET A 116 -9.17 -2.71 8.66
CA MET A 116 -7.71 -2.67 8.59
C MET A 116 -7.06 -2.98 9.94
N SER A 117 -7.60 -2.43 11.04
CA SER A 117 -7.07 -2.70 12.39
C SER A 117 -7.11 -4.20 12.71
N ARG A 118 -8.25 -4.86 12.47
CA ARG A 118 -8.42 -6.32 12.67
C ARG A 118 -7.53 -7.17 11.77
N LEU A 119 -7.25 -6.72 10.54
CA LEU A 119 -6.31 -7.41 9.67
C LEU A 119 -4.87 -7.26 10.17
N PHE A 120 -4.50 -6.08 10.66
CA PHE A 120 -3.14 -5.85 11.16
C PHE A 120 -2.86 -6.47 12.54
N GLU A 121 -3.90 -6.80 13.32
CA GLU A 121 -3.77 -7.73 14.46
C GLU A 121 -3.22 -9.08 13.99
N VAL A 122 -3.80 -9.69 12.94
CA VAL A 122 -3.30 -10.94 12.34
C VAL A 122 -1.86 -10.80 11.85
N ARG A 123 -1.50 -9.65 11.26
CA ARG A 123 -0.11 -9.39 10.85
C ARG A 123 0.83 -9.43 12.04
N ASN A 124 0.46 -8.80 13.16
CA ASN A 124 1.30 -8.74 14.36
C ASN A 124 1.49 -10.14 14.94
N ASP A 125 0.42 -10.93 15.06
CA ASP A 125 0.50 -12.33 15.49
C ASP A 125 1.37 -13.15 14.53
N ALA A 126 1.22 -12.93 13.22
CA ALA A 126 2.00 -13.64 12.19
C ALA A 126 3.51 -13.35 12.25
N VAL A 127 3.92 -12.16 12.73
CA VAL A 127 5.35 -11.85 12.91
C VAL A 127 5.96 -12.73 14.00
N HIS A 128 5.19 -13.03 15.05
CA HIS A 128 5.69 -13.71 16.26
C HIS A 128 5.39 -15.22 16.30
N CYS A 129 4.52 -15.74 15.43
CA CYS A 129 4.22 -17.17 15.38
C CYS A 129 5.26 -17.95 14.57
N ILE A 130 5.35 -19.27 14.83
CA ILE A 130 6.05 -20.22 13.96
C ILE A 130 5.13 -20.60 12.79
N SER A 131 3.84 -20.82 13.08
CA SER A 131 2.83 -21.24 12.10
C SER A 131 1.53 -20.45 12.25
N LEU A 132 0.80 -20.33 11.14
CA LEU A 132 -0.54 -19.71 11.13
C LEU A 132 -1.57 -20.44 12.02
N ASN A 133 -1.25 -21.66 12.47
CA ASN A 133 -2.12 -22.42 13.37
C ASN A 133 -2.34 -21.73 14.72
N GLU A 134 -1.39 -20.89 15.13
CA GLU A 134 -1.40 -20.15 16.40
C GLU A 134 -2.25 -18.86 16.32
N ILE A 135 -2.72 -18.49 15.12
CA ILE A 135 -3.33 -17.18 14.88
C ILE A 135 -4.85 -17.26 14.83
N MET A 136 -5.47 -16.29 15.51
CA MET A 136 -6.90 -16.05 15.48
C MET A 136 -7.20 -14.75 14.74
N TYR A 137 -8.15 -14.77 13.82
CA TYR A 137 -8.68 -13.56 13.16
C TYR A 137 -10.06 -13.24 13.72
N ASN A 138 -10.35 -11.97 14.02
CA ASN A 138 -11.63 -11.57 14.62
C ASN A 138 -12.38 -10.52 13.78
N PRO A 139 -12.94 -10.90 12.61
CA PRO A 139 -13.74 -9.98 11.78
C PRO A 139 -15.06 -9.56 12.45
N LYS A 140 -15.62 -10.41 13.31
CA LYS A 140 -16.82 -10.21 14.15
C LYS A 140 -16.79 -11.23 15.30
N ASN A 141 -16.51 -12.49 14.95
CA ASN A 141 -16.26 -13.60 15.86
C ASN A 141 -14.84 -14.12 15.63
N LYS A 142 -14.22 -14.71 16.65
CA LYS A 142 -12.90 -15.34 16.56
C LYS A 142 -12.96 -16.54 15.61
N ILE A 143 -12.09 -16.55 14.60
CA ILE A 143 -11.90 -17.66 13.66
C ILE A 143 -10.42 -18.06 13.62
N SER A 144 -10.12 -19.35 13.65
CA SER A 144 -8.74 -19.82 13.57
C SER A 144 -8.26 -19.90 12.12
N LEU A 145 -7.05 -19.39 11.87
CA LEU A 145 -6.39 -19.51 10.57
C LEU A 145 -5.84 -20.91 10.30
N SER A 146 -5.83 -21.80 11.31
CA SER A 146 -5.50 -23.21 11.16
C SER A 146 -6.52 -23.97 10.31
N THR A 147 -7.76 -23.49 10.22
CA THR A 147 -8.84 -24.14 9.47
C THR A 147 -8.88 -23.65 8.02
N VAL A 148 -9.31 -24.53 7.09
CA VAL A 148 -9.48 -24.14 5.67
C VAL A 148 -10.53 -23.05 5.52
N SER A 149 -11.66 -23.17 6.21
CA SER A 149 -12.75 -22.20 6.20
C SER A 149 -12.36 -20.85 6.83
N GLY A 150 -11.65 -20.88 7.97
CA GLY A 150 -11.15 -19.70 8.64
C GLY A 150 -10.13 -18.95 7.78
N PHE A 151 -9.15 -19.66 7.21
CA PHE A 151 -8.18 -19.05 6.30
C PHE A 151 -8.85 -18.49 5.03
N LYS A 152 -9.82 -19.20 4.43
CA LYS A 152 -10.58 -18.71 3.27
C LYS A 152 -11.32 -17.41 3.59
N THR A 153 -11.92 -17.33 4.78
CA THR A 153 -12.62 -16.12 5.26
C THR A 153 -11.67 -14.95 5.47
N PHE A 154 -10.52 -15.20 6.10
CA PHE A 154 -9.45 -14.21 6.25
C PHE A 154 -8.95 -13.72 4.89
N SER A 155 -8.57 -14.64 4.00
CA SER A 155 -8.07 -14.32 2.65
C SER A 155 -9.07 -13.50 1.84
N SER A 156 -10.36 -13.85 1.88
CA SER A 156 -11.41 -13.07 1.22
C SER A 156 -11.52 -11.65 1.76
N ASN A 157 -11.48 -11.48 3.09
CA ASN A 157 -11.53 -10.17 3.72
C ASN A 157 -10.28 -9.34 3.42
N PHE A 158 -9.09 -9.96 3.45
CA PHE A 158 -7.84 -9.34 3.05
C PHE A 158 -7.91 -8.84 1.60
N GLN A 159 -8.37 -9.69 0.67
CA GLN A 159 -8.49 -9.32 -0.74
C GLN A 159 -9.50 -8.18 -0.97
N LYS A 160 -10.62 -8.17 -0.24
CA LYS A 160 -11.57 -7.04 -0.27
C LYS A 160 -10.92 -5.76 0.22
N ALA A 161 -10.21 -5.84 1.36
CA ALA A 161 -9.52 -4.69 1.93
C ALA A 161 -8.42 -4.16 1.01
N TRP A 162 -7.66 -5.05 0.37
CA TRP A 162 -6.66 -4.72 -0.64
C TRP A 162 -7.27 -3.95 -1.81
N LYS A 163 -8.37 -4.44 -2.38
CA LYS A 163 -9.07 -3.74 -3.47
C LYS A 163 -9.54 -2.36 -3.05
N THR A 164 -10.06 -2.20 -1.83
CA THR A 164 -10.45 -0.89 -1.30
C THR A 164 -9.24 0.03 -1.13
N LEU A 165 -8.13 -0.48 -0.59
CA LEU A 165 -6.89 0.28 -0.43
C LEU A 165 -6.34 0.78 -1.77
N LEU A 166 -6.36 -0.05 -2.82
CA LEU A 166 -5.96 0.35 -4.17
C LEU A 166 -6.84 1.48 -4.71
N LYS A 167 -8.17 1.42 -4.49
CA LYS A 167 -9.08 2.50 -4.90
C LYS A 167 -8.78 3.80 -4.17
N ILE A 168 -8.52 3.72 -2.87
CA ILE A 168 -8.14 4.88 -2.06
C ILE A 168 -6.82 5.47 -2.57
N TYR A 169 -5.81 4.63 -2.82
CA TYR A 169 -4.54 5.06 -3.40
C TYR A 169 -4.75 5.79 -4.73
N VAL A 170 -5.53 5.21 -5.65
CA VAL A 170 -5.84 5.84 -6.94
C VAL A 170 -6.53 7.19 -6.75
N ALA A 171 -7.47 7.31 -5.80
CA ALA A 171 -8.13 8.57 -5.49
C ALA A 171 -7.13 9.63 -4.99
N GLU A 172 -6.21 9.28 -4.10
CA GLU A 172 -5.14 10.18 -3.64
C GLU A 172 -4.17 10.54 -4.78
N GLN A 173 -3.82 9.58 -5.64
CA GLN A 173 -2.98 9.78 -6.82
C GLN A 173 -3.60 10.79 -7.81
N THR A 174 -4.93 10.84 -7.96
CA THR A 174 -5.58 11.82 -8.85
C THR A 174 -5.42 13.27 -8.42
N LYS A 175 -5.01 13.52 -7.17
CA LYS A 175 -4.74 14.87 -6.65
C LYS A 175 -3.40 15.44 -7.14
N LEU A 176 -2.53 14.60 -7.70
CA LEU A 176 -1.26 15.06 -8.28
C LEU A 176 -1.50 15.86 -9.57
N ASP A 177 -0.79 16.99 -9.69
CA ASP A 177 -0.75 17.75 -10.93
C ASP A 177 0.22 17.12 -11.93
N PHE A 178 -0.26 16.11 -12.65
CA PHE A 178 0.55 15.43 -13.67
C PHE A 178 1.06 16.36 -14.78
N LYS A 179 0.40 17.49 -15.06
CA LYS A 179 0.91 18.42 -16.10
C LYS A 179 2.22 19.04 -15.63
N LYS A 180 2.25 19.59 -14.40
CA LYS A 180 3.47 20.11 -13.77
C LYS A 180 4.56 19.04 -13.66
N LEU A 181 4.19 17.79 -13.34
CA LEU A 181 5.16 16.70 -13.26
C LEU A 181 5.90 16.45 -14.59
N VAL A 182 5.25 16.66 -15.74
CA VAL A 182 5.91 16.46 -17.05
C VAL A 182 6.93 17.55 -17.36
N GLU A 183 6.72 18.76 -16.86
CA GLU A 183 7.64 19.89 -17.03
C GLU A 183 8.97 19.63 -16.30
N ILE A 184 8.93 18.84 -15.22
CA ILE A 184 10.10 18.47 -14.42
C ILE A 184 10.62 17.03 -14.68
N LEU A 185 9.98 16.26 -15.57
CA LEU A 185 10.48 14.95 -16.01
C LEU A 185 11.84 15.12 -16.71
#